data_AF-A0A957AVH3-F1
#
_entry.id   AF-A0A957AVH3-F1
#
_cell.length_a   1.000
_cell.length_b   1.000
_cell.length_c   1.000
_cell.angle_alpha   90.00
_cell.angle_beta   90.00
_cell.angle_gamma   90.00
#
_symmetry.space_group_name_H-M   'P 1'
#
loop_
_entity.id
_entity.type
_entity.pdbx_description
1 polymer ?
#
loop_
_entity_poly.entity_id
_entity_poly.type
_entity_poly.pdbx_seq_one_letter_code
_entity_poly.pdbx_strand_id
1 'polypeptide(L)'
;MFKNSYKTILAVLMLVGITAVLIACNPIAATPAAAQSASNANGGITVVGQGEAYDTPDQAQVQVGVEIFAPTVAEATSQNEATIQQIMDALNAMDIASEDVQTTNYSLWAEQIYGDKGPEGIAGYRVTNQVNVTIRDIDQVSDVLSAVIDAGANTIYGIQFSVADPAELEAEARAAAMADARARAESLAELAGVDLGSITMISEVINQPVMPMGYGGGMAVAEVAAGPSVSPGQLNYNVQVQVTFAIQ
;
A
#
# COMPACT_ATOMS: atom_id res chain seq x y z
N MET A 1 -24.79 75.98 69.76
CA MET A 1 -24.80 76.14 71.24
C MET A 1 -24.59 74.76 71.85
N PHE A 2 -23.81 74.69 72.92
CA PHE A 2 -22.94 73.58 73.33
C PHE A 2 -23.62 72.31 73.91
N LYS A 3 -22.86 71.20 73.77
CA LYS A 3 -22.63 70.07 74.72
C LYS A 3 -23.65 68.92 74.82
N ASN A 4 -23.19 67.72 74.44
CA ASN A 4 -23.14 66.52 75.29
C ASN A 4 -22.25 65.45 74.61
N SER A 5 -20.95 65.36 74.92
CA SER A 5 -20.36 64.52 75.99
C SER A 5 -20.50 63.02 75.68
N TYR A 6 -19.63 62.39 74.88
CA TYR A 6 -18.31 61.87 75.29
C TYR A 6 -18.25 61.45 76.76
N LYS A 7 -18.93 60.37 77.08
CA LYS A 7 -18.54 59.52 78.20
C LYS A 7 -18.44 58.09 77.68
N THR A 8 -17.22 57.56 77.79
CA THR A 8 -16.91 56.14 77.97
C THR A 8 -17.29 55.22 76.79
N ILE A 9 -16.50 55.12 75.71
CA ILE A 9 -15.29 54.29 75.59
C ILE A 9 -15.05 53.37 76.80
N LEU A 10 -14.87 52.08 76.53
CA LEU A 10 -14.39 51.03 77.44
C LEU A 10 -15.36 50.62 78.56
N ALA A 11 -16.19 49.61 78.28
CA ALA A 11 -16.27 48.43 79.15
C ALA A 11 -17.07 47.29 78.51
N VAL A 12 -16.33 46.27 78.05
CA VAL A 12 -16.59 44.84 78.30
C VAL A 12 -17.83 44.21 77.60
N LEU A 13 -17.65 43.54 76.46
CA LEU A 13 -17.50 42.07 76.35
C LEU A 13 -18.55 41.26 77.14
N MET A 14 -19.63 40.79 76.49
CA MET A 14 -20.17 39.42 76.65
C MET A 14 -21.47 39.14 75.87
N LEU A 15 -21.62 37.88 75.42
CA LEU A 15 -22.77 37.17 74.76
C LEU A 15 -22.98 37.47 73.27
N VAL A 16 -22.83 36.58 72.26
CA VAL A 16 -22.89 35.11 72.08
C VAL A 16 -24.25 34.44 72.37
N GLY A 17 -24.86 33.85 71.32
CA GLY A 17 -25.97 32.88 71.35
C GLY A 17 -26.78 32.89 70.03
N ILE A 18 -26.49 32.05 69.03
CA ILE A 18 -27.17 30.77 68.67
C ILE A 18 -28.68 31.01 68.36
N THR A 19 -29.25 30.81 67.15
CA THR A 19 -29.64 29.53 66.53
C THR A 19 -30.43 29.73 65.21
N ALA A 20 -30.43 28.69 64.36
CA ALA A 20 -31.57 28.10 63.61
C ALA A 20 -31.87 28.48 62.13
N VAL A 21 -31.81 27.40 61.34
CA VAL A 21 -32.16 27.12 59.94
C VAL A 21 -33.68 27.17 59.71
N LEU A 22 -34.15 27.57 58.50
CA LEU A 22 -35.34 27.00 57.81
C LEU A 22 -35.48 27.50 56.34
N ILE A 23 -35.11 26.58 55.45
CA ILE A 23 -35.62 26.23 54.11
C ILE A 23 -36.75 27.13 53.53
N ALA A 24 -36.48 27.76 52.37
CA ALA A 24 -37.49 28.23 51.43
C ALA A 24 -37.27 27.55 50.06
N CYS A 25 -38.29 26.83 49.63
CA CYS A 25 -38.37 26.04 48.39
C CYS A 25 -38.52 26.99 47.18
N ASN A 26 -37.69 26.82 46.15
CA ASN A 26 -37.77 27.61 44.91
C ASN A 26 -38.08 26.64 43.75
N PRO A 27 -39.20 26.81 43.00
CA PRO A 27 -39.52 25.91 41.90
C PRO A 27 -38.65 26.26 40.69
N ILE A 28 -37.83 25.29 40.26
CA ILE A 28 -37.09 25.35 39.00
C ILE A 28 -38.11 25.24 37.86
N ALA A 29 -38.28 26.32 37.11
CA ALA A 29 -39.01 26.30 35.84
C ALA A 29 -38.26 25.39 34.87
N ALA A 30 -38.91 24.29 34.48
CA ALA A 30 -38.42 23.41 33.42
C ALA A 30 -38.48 24.16 32.09
N THR A 31 -37.32 24.54 31.55
CA THR A 31 -37.20 24.89 30.14
C THR A 31 -37.46 23.62 29.33
N PRO A 32 -38.35 23.62 28.32
CA PRO A 32 -38.41 22.49 27.40
C PRO A 32 -37.07 22.41 26.68
N ALA A 33 -36.36 21.31 26.90
CA ALA A 33 -35.20 20.96 26.11
C ALA A 33 -35.64 20.98 24.65
N ALA A 34 -35.02 21.84 23.84
CA ALA A 34 -35.14 21.73 22.40
C ALA A 34 -34.75 20.30 22.05
N ALA A 35 -35.72 19.53 21.53
CA ALA A 35 -35.41 18.28 20.89
C ALA A 35 -34.38 18.60 19.82
N GLN A 36 -33.12 18.25 20.08
CA GLN A 36 -32.16 18.06 19.01
C GLN A 36 -32.80 16.98 18.15
N SER A 37 -33.39 17.40 17.03
CA SER A 37 -33.63 16.51 15.90
C SER A 37 -32.29 15.82 15.69
N ALA A 38 -32.19 14.57 16.15
CA ALA A 38 -31.15 13.68 15.70
C ALA A 38 -31.21 13.79 14.18
N SER A 39 -30.12 14.33 13.61
CA SER A 39 -29.89 14.49 12.19
C SER A 39 -30.60 13.37 11.43
N ASN A 40 -31.40 13.71 10.42
CA ASN A 40 -32.00 12.75 9.50
C ASN A 40 -30.96 11.68 9.15
N ALA A 41 -31.00 10.56 9.85
CA ALA A 41 -30.35 9.34 9.41
C ALA A 41 -31.27 8.87 8.30
N ASN A 42 -31.13 9.48 7.13
CA ASN A 42 -31.67 8.91 5.91
C ASN A 42 -31.13 7.48 5.89
N GLY A 43 -32.03 6.52 6.12
CA GLY A 43 -31.67 5.11 6.07
C GLY A 43 -31.02 4.82 4.71
N GLY A 44 -30.10 3.88 4.70
CA GLY A 44 -29.39 3.55 3.48
C GLY A 44 -28.90 2.12 3.52
N ILE A 45 -28.86 1.51 2.34
CA ILE A 45 -28.26 0.21 2.13
C ILE A 45 -26.82 0.45 1.71
N THR A 46 -25.87 0.03 2.54
CA THR A 46 -24.44 0.09 2.22
C THR A 46 -23.95 -1.30 1.90
N VAL A 47 -23.33 -1.44 0.74
CA VAL A 47 -22.82 -2.70 0.20
C VAL A 47 -21.39 -2.52 -0.29
N VAL A 48 -20.66 -3.63 -0.33
CA VAL A 48 -19.37 -3.71 -1.03
C VAL A 48 -19.60 -4.55 -2.29
N GLY A 49 -19.38 -3.94 -3.45
CA GLY A 49 -19.33 -4.61 -4.73
C GLY A 49 -17.89 -5.00 -5.08
N GLN A 50 -17.74 -6.13 -5.75
CA GLN A 50 -16.48 -6.65 -6.24
C GLN A 50 -16.56 -6.84 -7.75
N GLY A 51 -15.51 -6.44 -8.45
CA GLY A 51 -15.38 -6.66 -9.88
C GLY A 51 -13.98 -7.12 -10.21
N GLU A 52 -13.91 -8.02 -11.17
CA GLU A 52 -12.66 -8.63 -11.63
C GLU A 52 -12.59 -8.52 -13.14
N ALA A 53 -11.40 -8.19 -13.64
CA ALA A 53 -11.07 -8.26 -15.06
C ALA A 53 -9.82 -9.11 -15.21
N TYR A 54 -9.76 -9.85 -16.31
CA TYR A 54 -8.71 -10.81 -16.57
C TYR A 54 -8.08 -10.56 -17.93
N ASP A 55 -6.76 -10.56 -17.97
CA ASP A 55 -6.03 -10.43 -19.23
C ASP A 55 -4.73 -11.23 -19.22
N THR A 56 -4.22 -11.48 -20.41
CA THR A 56 -2.85 -11.96 -20.59
C THR A 56 -1.87 -10.79 -20.47
N PRO A 57 -0.77 -10.94 -19.72
CA PRO A 57 0.27 -9.93 -19.68
C PRO A 57 0.90 -9.75 -21.06
N ASP A 58 1.23 -8.51 -21.40
CA ASP A 58 1.92 -8.14 -22.64
C ASP A 58 3.40 -7.79 -22.40
N GLN A 59 3.79 -7.53 -21.15
CA GLN A 59 5.15 -7.17 -20.78
C GLN A 59 5.61 -7.85 -19.50
N ALA A 60 6.92 -7.91 -19.30
CA ALA A 60 7.56 -8.41 -18.09
C ALA A 60 8.55 -7.38 -17.53
N GLN A 61 8.75 -7.42 -16.22
CA GLN A 61 9.83 -6.72 -15.53
C GLN A 61 10.70 -7.76 -14.86
N VAL A 62 12.01 -7.62 -15.02
CA VAL A 62 13.00 -8.47 -14.37
C VAL A 62 14.08 -7.62 -13.73
N GLN A 63 14.45 -7.99 -12.50
CA GLN A 63 15.59 -7.37 -11.84
C GLN A 63 16.84 -8.21 -12.09
N VAL A 64 17.76 -7.64 -12.85
CA VAL A 64 19.04 -8.24 -13.24
C VAL A 64 20.15 -7.51 -12.51
N GLY A 65 21.17 -8.22 -12.06
CA GLY A 65 22.28 -7.61 -11.37
C GLY A 65 23.58 -8.38 -11.51
N VAL A 66 24.65 -7.68 -11.15
CA VAL A 66 25.98 -8.23 -11.00
C VAL A 66 26.49 -7.93 -9.60
N GLU A 67 26.99 -8.97 -8.96
CA GLU A 67 27.73 -8.90 -7.72
C GLU A 67 29.19 -9.30 -7.97
N ILE A 68 30.10 -8.38 -7.66
CA ILE A 68 31.55 -8.58 -7.80
C ILE A 68 32.20 -8.52 -6.43
N PHE A 69 33.09 -9.45 -6.14
CA PHE A 69 33.99 -9.39 -4.99
C PHE A 69 35.43 -9.26 -5.48
N ALA A 70 36.17 -8.27 -4.97
CA ALA A 70 37.59 -8.12 -5.26
C ALA A 70 38.40 -7.64 -4.04
N PRO A 71 39.73 -7.88 -4.01
CA PRO A 71 40.58 -7.44 -2.90
C PRO A 71 40.60 -5.93 -2.66
N THR A 72 40.34 -5.12 -3.69
CA THR A 72 40.34 -3.66 -3.60
C THR A 72 39.05 -3.06 -4.13
N VAL A 73 38.66 -1.91 -3.58
CA VAL A 73 37.52 -1.11 -4.06
C VAL A 73 37.65 -0.78 -5.54
N ALA A 74 38.83 -0.37 -5.98
CA ALA A 74 39.08 0.03 -7.37
C ALA A 74 38.87 -1.13 -8.34
N GLU A 75 39.36 -2.32 -7.98
CA GLU A 75 39.17 -3.52 -8.79
C GLU A 75 37.70 -3.96 -8.82
N ALA A 76 37.03 -4.00 -7.67
CA ALA A 76 35.62 -4.40 -7.60
C ALA A 76 34.71 -3.46 -8.41
N THR A 77 34.96 -2.14 -8.30
CA THR A 77 34.18 -1.12 -9.03
C THR A 77 34.46 -1.19 -10.53
N SER A 78 35.73 -1.27 -10.95
CA SER A 78 36.08 -1.33 -12.38
C SER A 78 35.55 -2.59 -13.06
N GLN A 79 35.58 -3.74 -12.38
CA GLN A 79 34.98 -4.98 -12.90
C GLN A 79 33.46 -4.85 -12.99
N ASN A 80 32.81 -4.29 -11.96
CA ASN A 80 31.36 -4.08 -11.96
C ASN A 80 30.92 -3.15 -13.10
N GLU A 81 31.61 -2.03 -13.31
CA GLU A 81 31.34 -1.09 -14.40
C GLU A 81 31.49 -1.76 -15.77
N ALA A 82 32.54 -2.56 -15.97
CA ALA A 82 32.76 -3.29 -17.22
C ALA A 82 31.65 -4.31 -17.49
N THR A 83 31.26 -5.11 -16.48
CA THR A 83 30.17 -6.10 -16.63
C THR A 83 28.82 -5.43 -16.86
N ILE A 84 28.51 -4.34 -16.15
CA ILE A 84 27.27 -3.60 -16.36
C ILE A 84 27.22 -3.03 -17.78
N GLN A 85 28.33 -2.48 -18.30
CA GLN A 85 28.36 -2.00 -19.67
C GLN A 85 28.06 -3.13 -20.67
N GLN A 86 28.64 -4.33 -20.46
CA GLN A 86 28.34 -5.50 -21.30
C GLN A 86 26.86 -5.90 -21.24
N ILE A 87 26.24 -5.86 -20.05
CA ILE A 87 24.81 -6.11 -19.87
C ILE A 87 23.98 -5.05 -20.63
N MET A 88 24.31 -3.77 -20.51
CA MET A 88 23.61 -2.70 -21.23
C MET A 88 23.74 -2.86 -22.75
N ASP A 89 24.93 -3.23 -23.24
CA ASP A 89 25.17 -3.47 -24.66
C ASP A 89 24.37 -4.68 -25.17
N ALA A 90 24.27 -5.76 -24.39
CA ALA A 90 23.47 -6.93 -24.71
C ALA A 90 21.96 -6.60 -24.74
N LEU A 91 21.47 -5.81 -23.77
CA LEU A 91 20.08 -5.35 -23.74
C LEU A 91 19.75 -4.48 -24.97
N ASN A 92 20.64 -3.53 -25.31
CA ASN A 92 20.48 -2.70 -26.51
C ASN A 92 20.47 -3.53 -27.80
N ALA A 93 21.29 -4.60 -27.88
CA ALA A 93 21.32 -5.49 -29.04
C ALA A 93 20.04 -6.33 -29.18
N MET A 94 19.28 -6.47 -28.11
CA MET A 94 17.95 -7.11 -28.07
C MET A 94 16.81 -6.09 -28.25
N ASP A 95 17.12 -4.88 -28.73
CA ASP A 95 16.16 -3.78 -28.92
C ASP A 95 15.46 -3.30 -27.63
N ILE A 96 16.01 -3.59 -26.46
CA ILE A 96 15.53 -3.03 -25.19
C ILE A 96 15.97 -1.57 -25.10
N ALA A 97 15.01 -0.66 -25.01
CA ALA A 97 15.29 0.77 -24.96
C ALA A 97 15.97 1.17 -23.63
N SER A 98 16.82 2.19 -23.67
CA SER A 98 17.48 2.69 -22.45
C SER A 98 16.49 3.22 -21.40
N GLU A 99 15.31 3.67 -21.81
CA GLU A 99 14.23 4.10 -20.90
C GLU A 99 13.55 2.93 -20.18
N ASP A 100 13.67 1.72 -20.73
CA ASP A 100 13.16 0.49 -20.15
C ASP A 100 14.17 -0.16 -19.18
N VAL A 101 15.34 0.46 -18.98
CA VAL A 101 16.37 -0.02 -18.06
C VAL A 101 16.65 1.02 -16.98
N GLN A 102 16.44 0.65 -15.72
CA GLN A 102 16.63 1.55 -14.58
C GLN A 102 17.49 0.89 -13.51
N THR A 103 18.60 1.52 -13.11
CA THR A 103 19.35 1.09 -11.93
C THR A 103 18.49 1.25 -10.67
N THR A 104 18.22 0.13 -9.99
CA THR A 104 17.41 0.09 -8.77
C THR A 104 18.23 0.00 -7.50
N ASN A 105 19.45 -0.54 -7.59
CA ASN A 105 20.34 -0.64 -6.44
C ASN A 105 21.81 -0.57 -6.88
N TYR A 106 22.60 0.20 -6.15
CA TYR A 106 24.05 0.18 -6.22
C TYR A 106 24.61 0.25 -4.81
N SER A 107 25.45 -0.70 -4.45
CA SER A 107 25.94 -0.81 -3.09
C SER A 107 27.35 -1.40 -3.06
N LEU A 108 28.19 -0.84 -2.19
CA LEU A 108 29.56 -1.30 -1.96
C LEU A 108 29.78 -1.46 -0.46
N TRP A 109 30.26 -2.63 -0.04
CA TRP A 109 30.64 -2.85 1.34
C TRP A 109 31.93 -3.66 1.45
N ALA A 110 32.69 -3.41 2.52
CA ALA A 110 33.83 -4.24 2.88
C ALA A 110 33.33 -5.55 3.50
N GLU A 111 33.88 -6.66 3.04
CA GLU A 111 33.60 -7.97 3.60
C GLU A 111 34.61 -8.27 4.69
N GLN A 112 34.12 -8.51 5.91
CA GLN A 112 34.97 -8.76 7.06
C GLN A 112 35.23 -10.26 7.23
N ILE A 113 36.46 -10.59 7.61
CA ILE A 113 36.80 -11.92 8.10
C ILE A 113 36.48 -11.94 9.59
N TYR A 114 35.73 -12.95 10.04
CA TYR A 114 35.47 -13.19 11.45
C TYR A 114 36.23 -14.44 11.91
N GLY A 115 37.04 -14.28 12.96
CA GLY A 115 37.63 -15.39 13.70
C GLY A 115 36.96 -15.59 15.05
N ASP A 116 37.48 -16.52 15.86
CA ASP A 116 36.88 -16.97 17.12
C ASP A 116 36.64 -15.85 18.16
N LYS A 117 37.33 -14.70 18.00
CA LYS A 117 37.26 -13.56 18.93
C LYS A 117 36.63 -12.29 18.33
N GLY A 118 36.10 -12.35 17.11
CA GLY A 118 35.51 -11.21 16.42
C GLY A 118 36.15 -10.92 15.05
N PRO A 119 35.96 -9.70 14.50
CA PRO A 119 36.49 -9.36 13.18
C PRO A 119 38.02 -9.29 13.20
N GLU A 120 38.67 -10.02 12.29
CA GLU A 120 40.13 -10.17 12.20
C GLU A 120 40.74 -9.42 10.99
N GLY A 121 39.90 -8.87 10.11
CA GLY A 121 40.36 -8.09 8.96
C GLY A 121 39.29 -7.92 7.89
N ILE A 122 39.68 -7.33 6.77
CA ILE A 122 38.85 -7.19 5.58
C ILE A 122 39.32 -8.24 4.57
N ALA A 123 38.40 -9.12 4.14
CA ALA A 123 38.64 -10.10 3.08
C ALA A 123 38.74 -9.44 1.71
N GLY A 124 37.95 -8.40 1.49
CA GLY A 124 37.86 -7.65 0.25
C GLY A 124 36.64 -6.75 0.24
N TYR A 125 36.22 -6.34 -0.95
CA TYR A 125 35.10 -5.44 -1.17
C TYR A 125 34.12 -6.08 -2.14
N ARG A 126 32.85 -6.02 -1.77
CA ARG A 126 31.74 -6.50 -2.59
C ARG A 126 30.99 -5.31 -3.16
N VAL A 127 30.76 -5.33 -4.46
CA VAL A 127 29.96 -4.35 -5.19
C VAL A 127 28.78 -5.07 -5.81
N THR A 128 27.58 -4.60 -5.51
CA THR A 128 26.34 -5.09 -6.11
C THR A 128 25.73 -3.95 -6.92
N ASN A 129 25.39 -4.22 -8.17
CA ASN A 129 24.67 -3.30 -9.03
C ASN A 129 23.50 -4.03 -9.68
N GLN A 130 22.30 -3.50 -9.53
CA GLN A 130 21.06 -4.09 -10.01
C GLN A 130 20.29 -3.08 -10.85
N VAL A 131 19.75 -3.56 -11.96
CA VAL A 131 18.87 -2.85 -12.86
C VAL A 131 17.52 -3.57 -12.94
N ASN A 132 16.44 -2.81 -12.97
CA ASN A 132 15.14 -3.30 -13.42
C ASN A 132 15.09 -3.11 -14.95
N VAL A 133 14.70 -4.17 -15.65
CA VAL A 133 14.56 -4.22 -17.10
C VAL A 133 13.10 -4.50 -17.42
N THR A 134 12.47 -3.57 -18.12
CA THR A 134 11.14 -3.73 -18.70
C THR A 134 11.28 -4.36 -20.09
N ILE A 135 10.62 -5.49 -20.29
CA ILE A 135 10.61 -6.24 -21.54
C ILE A 135 9.18 -6.15 -22.08
N ARG A 136 9.00 -5.33 -23.12
CA ARG A 136 7.68 -5.03 -23.71
C ARG A 136 7.13 -6.13 -24.62
N ASP A 137 7.98 -7.05 -25.04
CA ASP A 137 7.59 -8.25 -25.76
C ASP A 137 7.83 -9.47 -24.87
N ILE A 138 6.74 -10.02 -24.34
CA ILE A 138 6.78 -11.12 -23.39
C ILE A 138 7.42 -12.40 -23.97
N ASP A 139 7.40 -12.57 -25.29
CA ASP A 139 8.00 -13.73 -25.96
C ASP A 139 9.53 -13.65 -25.97
N GLN A 140 10.10 -12.44 -25.81
CA GLN A 140 11.55 -12.22 -25.77
C GLN A 140 12.17 -12.46 -24.39
N VAL A 141 11.36 -12.69 -23.34
CA VAL A 141 11.85 -12.76 -21.95
C VAL A 141 12.97 -13.80 -21.79
N SER A 142 12.79 -15.01 -22.31
CA SER A 142 13.80 -16.07 -22.19
C SER A 142 15.11 -15.75 -22.94
N ASP A 143 15.01 -15.07 -24.08
CA ASP A 143 16.17 -14.67 -24.89
C ASP A 143 16.93 -13.52 -24.21
N VAL A 144 16.21 -12.51 -23.69
CA VAL A 144 16.79 -11.41 -22.92
C VAL A 144 17.51 -11.93 -21.67
N LEU A 145 16.89 -12.86 -20.93
CA LEU A 145 17.51 -13.49 -19.76
C LEU A 145 18.81 -14.21 -20.13
N SER A 146 18.81 -14.95 -21.24
CA SER A 146 20.00 -15.66 -21.72
C SER A 146 21.10 -14.67 -22.11
N ALA A 147 20.75 -13.61 -22.83
CA ALA A 147 21.70 -12.58 -23.26
C ALA A 147 22.36 -11.84 -22.09
N VAL A 148 21.61 -11.49 -21.03
CA VAL A 148 22.20 -10.82 -19.86
C VAL A 148 23.07 -11.76 -19.02
N ILE A 149 22.73 -13.05 -18.95
CA ILE A 149 23.56 -14.07 -18.30
C ILE A 149 24.89 -14.22 -19.05
N ASP A 150 24.84 -14.34 -20.37
CA ASP A 150 26.04 -14.44 -21.22
C ASP A 150 26.90 -13.15 -21.14
N ALA A 151 26.28 -12.00 -20.91
CA ALA A 151 26.94 -10.72 -20.67
C ALA A 151 27.51 -10.56 -19.23
N GLY A 152 27.33 -11.54 -18.36
CA GLY A 152 27.94 -11.58 -17.03
C GLY A 152 27.02 -11.22 -15.86
N ALA A 153 25.71 -11.09 -16.07
CA ALA A 153 24.75 -11.02 -14.97
C ALA A 153 24.82 -12.32 -14.16
N ASN A 154 24.93 -12.19 -12.83
CA ASN A 154 25.04 -13.32 -11.91
C ASN A 154 23.98 -13.32 -10.82
N THR A 155 23.10 -12.32 -10.84
CA THR A 155 21.99 -12.19 -9.92
C THR A 155 20.74 -11.85 -10.72
N ILE A 156 19.70 -12.68 -10.62
CA ILE A 156 18.39 -12.43 -11.24
C ILE A 156 17.34 -12.64 -10.16
N TYR A 157 16.55 -11.61 -9.87
CA TYR A 157 15.40 -11.70 -8.98
C TYR A 157 14.13 -11.79 -9.82
N GLY A 158 13.11 -12.43 -9.24
CA GLY A 158 11.92 -12.95 -9.92
C GLY A 158 11.33 -12.08 -11.03
N ILE A 159 10.65 -12.74 -11.96
CA ILE A 159 10.04 -12.11 -13.12
C ILE A 159 8.62 -11.68 -12.75
N GLN A 160 8.31 -10.41 -12.96
CA GLN A 160 6.99 -9.84 -12.73
C GLN A 160 6.32 -9.55 -14.06
N PHE A 161 5.21 -10.22 -14.33
CA PHE A 161 4.40 -9.97 -15.51
C PHE A 161 3.39 -8.84 -15.26
N SER A 162 3.12 -8.01 -16.26
CA SER A 162 2.19 -6.90 -16.16
C SER A 162 1.54 -6.60 -17.51
N VAL A 163 0.53 -5.71 -17.48
CA VAL A 163 -0.07 -5.12 -18.68
C VAL A 163 0.44 -3.69 -18.81
N ALA A 164 0.85 -3.26 -20.01
CA ALA A 164 1.38 -1.92 -20.25
C ALA A 164 0.34 -0.82 -20.02
N ASP A 165 -0.90 -1.05 -20.45
CA ASP A 165 -2.03 -0.16 -20.21
C ASP A 165 -3.17 -0.89 -19.48
N PRO A 166 -3.20 -0.85 -18.13
CA PRO A 166 -4.25 -1.51 -17.36
C PRO A 166 -5.57 -0.72 -17.36
N ALA A 167 -5.66 0.46 -18.01
CA ALA A 167 -6.81 1.35 -17.85
C ALA A 167 -8.12 0.72 -18.33
N GLU A 168 -8.08 -0.07 -19.41
CA GLU A 168 -9.25 -0.78 -19.92
C GLU A 168 -9.70 -1.88 -18.95
N LEU A 169 -8.74 -2.65 -18.40
CA LEU A 169 -9.01 -3.69 -17.40
C LEU A 169 -9.54 -3.12 -16.09
N GLU A 170 -8.97 -1.99 -15.65
CA GLU A 170 -9.48 -1.27 -14.48
C GLU A 170 -10.90 -0.75 -14.72
N ALA A 171 -11.20 -0.25 -15.91
CA ALA A 171 -12.54 0.21 -16.27
C ALA A 171 -13.55 -0.95 -16.30
N GLU A 172 -13.17 -2.10 -16.84
CA GLU A 172 -13.98 -3.32 -16.86
C GLU A 172 -14.25 -3.82 -15.43
N ALA A 173 -13.20 -3.96 -14.61
CA ALA A 173 -13.33 -4.39 -13.22
C ALA A 173 -14.19 -3.40 -12.40
N ARG A 174 -14.04 -2.08 -12.62
CA ARG A 174 -14.88 -1.06 -11.98
C ARG A 174 -16.34 -1.17 -12.39
N ALA A 175 -16.62 -1.38 -13.67
CA ALA A 175 -17.98 -1.56 -14.16
C ALA A 175 -18.64 -2.81 -13.55
N ALA A 176 -17.91 -3.92 -13.48
CA ALA A 176 -18.35 -5.14 -12.82
C ALA A 176 -18.62 -4.92 -11.32
N ALA A 177 -17.73 -4.20 -10.61
CA ALA A 177 -17.88 -3.91 -9.18
C ALA A 177 -19.13 -3.07 -8.88
N MET A 178 -19.42 -2.08 -9.74
CA MET A 178 -20.64 -1.26 -9.62
C MET A 178 -21.91 -2.08 -9.90
N ALA A 179 -21.87 -2.99 -10.88
CA ALA A 179 -22.98 -3.88 -11.18
C ALA A 179 -23.27 -4.84 -10.01
N ASP A 180 -22.23 -5.45 -9.43
CA ASP A 180 -22.34 -6.33 -8.26
C ASP A 180 -22.85 -5.57 -7.03
N ALA A 181 -22.34 -4.37 -6.75
CA ALA A 181 -22.86 -3.52 -5.67
C ALA A 181 -24.36 -3.26 -5.84
N ARG A 182 -24.80 -2.88 -7.05
CA ARG A 182 -26.21 -2.62 -7.32
C ARG A 182 -27.07 -3.87 -7.10
N ALA A 183 -26.68 -5.02 -7.65
CA ALA A 183 -27.43 -6.26 -7.50
C ALA A 183 -27.57 -6.69 -6.03
N ARG A 184 -26.51 -6.54 -5.22
CA ARG A 184 -26.54 -6.81 -3.78
C ARG A 184 -27.48 -5.87 -3.04
N ALA A 185 -27.45 -4.58 -3.37
CA ALA A 185 -28.31 -3.60 -2.74
C ALA A 185 -29.78 -3.82 -3.08
N GLU A 186 -30.10 -4.18 -4.33
CA GLU A 186 -31.46 -4.56 -4.76
C GLU A 186 -31.97 -5.78 -3.99
N SER A 187 -31.14 -6.81 -3.82
CA SER A 187 -31.49 -7.99 -3.02
C SER A 187 -31.73 -7.66 -1.55
N LEU A 188 -30.90 -6.81 -0.94
CA LEU A 188 -31.09 -6.38 0.45
C LEU A 188 -32.36 -5.53 0.62
N ALA A 189 -32.69 -4.69 -0.36
CA ALA A 189 -33.90 -3.88 -0.35
C ALA A 189 -35.15 -4.77 -0.38
N GLU A 190 -35.18 -5.76 -1.28
CA GLU A 190 -36.28 -6.74 -1.38
C GLU A 190 -36.47 -7.51 -0.07
N LEU A 191 -35.38 -8.01 0.53
CA LEU A 191 -35.42 -8.73 1.81
C LEU A 191 -35.85 -7.86 3.00
N ALA A 192 -35.54 -6.56 2.95
CA ALA A 192 -35.95 -5.60 3.97
C ALA A 192 -37.36 -5.02 3.75
N GLY A 193 -37.98 -5.29 2.59
CA GLY A 193 -39.30 -4.75 2.23
C GLY A 193 -39.30 -3.24 2.03
N VAL A 194 -38.19 -2.69 1.52
CA VAL A 194 -38.01 -1.25 1.19
C VAL A 194 -37.63 -1.09 -0.27
N ASP A 195 -37.86 0.08 -0.85
CA ASP A 195 -37.46 0.36 -2.22
C ASP A 195 -36.02 0.91 -2.27
N LEU A 196 -35.22 0.45 -3.24
CA LEU A 196 -33.85 0.94 -3.43
C LEU A 196 -33.87 2.32 -4.12
N GLY A 197 -33.30 3.32 -3.46
CA GLY A 197 -33.20 4.70 -3.94
C GLY A 197 -31.91 5.02 -4.72
N SER A 198 -31.64 6.32 -4.88
CA SER A 198 -30.43 6.81 -5.54
C SER A 198 -29.16 6.55 -4.73
N ILE A 199 -28.02 6.44 -5.41
CA ILE A 199 -26.71 6.38 -4.76
C ILE A 199 -26.44 7.69 -4.01
N THR A 200 -26.02 7.60 -2.76
CA THR A 200 -25.65 8.74 -1.90
C THR A 200 -24.15 8.83 -1.65
N MET A 201 -23.43 7.71 -1.74
CA MET A 201 -21.98 7.65 -1.56
C MET A 201 -21.39 6.53 -2.40
N ILE A 202 -20.24 6.80 -3.02
CA ILE A 202 -19.37 5.80 -3.65
C ILE A 202 -17.96 6.02 -3.07
N SER A 203 -17.34 4.95 -2.60
CA SER A 203 -15.93 4.91 -2.22
C SER A 203 -15.27 3.75 -2.95
N GLU A 204 -14.26 4.04 -3.75
CA GLU A 204 -13.52 3.05 -4.51
C GLU A 204 -12.22 2.69 -3.78
N VAL A 205 -11.94 1.39 -3.67
CA VAL A 205 -10.67 0.84 -3.23
C VAL A 205 -10.09 0.07 -4.40
N ILE A 206 -9.07 0.65 -5.02
CA ILE A 206 -8.33 0.01 -6.10
C ILE A 206 -7.26 -0.88 -5.44
N ASN A 207 -7.40 -2.20 -5.59
CA ASN A 207 -6.37 -3.13 -5.15
C ASN A 207 -5.35 -3.29 -6.28
N GLN A 208 -4.07 -3.29 -5.95
CA GLN A 208 -3.02 -3.63 -6.91
C GLN A 208 -3.23 -5.08 -7.39
N PRO A 209 -2.99 -5.38 -8.68
CA PRO A 209 -3.16 -6.72 -9.24
C PRO A 209 -2.34 -7.71 -8.42
N VAL A 210 -3.03 -8.73 -7.91
CA VAL A 210 -2.39 -9.85 -7.22
C VAL A 210 -2.11 -10.91 -8.26
N MET A 211 -0.82 -11.18 -8.49
CA MET A 211 -0.41 -12.35 -9.26
C MET A 211 -1.06 -13.59 -8.62
N PRO A 212 -1.75 -14.44 -9.40
CA PRO A 212 -2.15 -15.75 -8.89
C PRO A 212 -0.89 -16.43 -8.39
N MET A 213 -0.83 -16.74 -7.09
CA MET A 213 0.23 -17.58 -6.54
C MET A 213 0.12 -18.93 -7.26
N GLY A 214 0.96 -19.13 -8.27
CA GLY A 214 1.08 -20.39 -8.98
C GLY A 214 1.35 -21.46 -7.95
N TYR A 215 0.38 -22.36 -7.74
CA TYR A 215 0.58 -23.55 -6.92
C TYR A 215 1.76 -24.32 -7.52
N GLY A 216 2.92 -24.22 -6.87
CA GLY A 216 4.09 -25.03 -7.19
C GLY A 216 3.70 -26.51 -7.12
N GLY A 217 3.64 -27.15 -8.29
CA GLY A 217 3.13 -28.52 -8.42
C GLY A 217 3.59 -29.21 -9.69
N GLY A 218 4.87 -29.58 -9.74
CA GLY A 218 5.33 -30.86 -10.32
C GLY A 218 5.35 -31.06 -11.84
N MET A 219 6.59 -31.21 -12.35
CA MET A 219 7.04 -32.14 -13.40
C MET A 219 6.58 -31.95 -14.85
N ALA A 220 7.48 -31.47 -15.70
CA ALA A 220 8.00 -32.25 -16.83
C ALA A 220 9.35 -31.67 -17.29
N VAL A 221 10.41 -32.45 -17.09
CA VAL A 221 11.74 -32.19 -17.64
C VAL A 221 11.68 -32.57 -19.13
N ALA A 222 11.80 -31.60 -20.02
CA ALA A 222 12.11 -31.82 -21.42
C ALA A 222 13.34 -30.97 -21.75
N GLU A 223 14.43 -31.68 -21.98
CA GLU A 223 15.74 -31.15 -22.35
C GLU A 223 15.65 -30.44 -23.70
N VAL A 224 15.70 -29.10 -23.69
CA VAL A 224 16.08 -28.26 -24.83
C VAL A 224 16.99 -27.16 -24.29
N ALA A 225 18.20 -27.07 -24.82
CA ALA A 225 19.09 -25.96 -24.54
C ALA A 225 18.51 -24.66 -25.11
N ALA A 226 17.91 -23.84 -24.26
CA ALA A 226 17.73 -22.38 -24.42
C ALA A 226 16.96 -21.83 -23.18
N GLY A 227 17.67 -21.17 -22.26
CA GLY A 227 17.09 -20.31 -21.22
C GLY A 227 16.16 -20.94 -20.16
N PRO A 228 15.84 -20.20 -19.08
CA PRO A 228 14.75 -20.57 -18.19
C PRO A 228 13.40 -20.47 -18.92
N SER A 229 12.59 -21.52 -18.85
CA SER A 229 11.22 -21.52 -19.36
C SER A 229 10.31 -20.73 -18.43
N VAL A 230 9.71 -19.64 -18.91
CA VAL A 230 8.83 -18.78 -18.11
C VAL A 230 7.41 -18.86 -18.66
N SER A 231 6.42 -18.99 -17.76
CA SER A 231 5.01 -19.01 -18.14
C SER A 231 4.27 -17.85 -17.43
N PRO A 232 3.67 -16.92 -18.18
CA PRO A 232 3.11 -15.70 -17.61
C PRO A 232 1.83 -15.88 -16.78
N GLY A 233 1.04 -16.92 -17.07
CA GLY A 233 -0.30 -17.04 -16.49
C GLY A 233 -1.25 -15.92 -16.95
N GLN A 234 -2.41 -15.83 -16.30
CA GLN A 234 -3.39 -14.77 -16.51
C GLN A 234 -3.36 -13.80 -15.32
N LEU A 235 -3.47 -12.49 -15.58
CA LEU A 235 -3.53 -11.47 -14.54
C LEU A 235 -4.97 -11.24 -14.10
N ASN A 236 -5.18 -11.00 -12.81
CA ASN A 236 -6.48 -10.62 -12.23
C ASN A 236 -6.37 -9.20 -11.64
N TYR A 237 -7.20 -8.31 -12.16
CA TYR A 237 -7.41 -6.97 -11.61
C TYR A 237 -8.71 -6.95 -10.81
N ASN A 238 -8.59 -6.74 -9.49
CA ASN A 238 -9.72 -6.71 -8.56
C ASN A 238 -10.02 -5.27 -8.12
N VAL A 239 -11.25 -4.82 -8.34
CA VAL A 239 -11.76 -3.53 -7.85
C VAL A 239 -12.84 -3.77 -6.82
N GLN A 240 -12.75 -3.05 -5.70
CA GLN A 240 -13.78 -3.03 -4.66
C GLN A 240 -14.41 -1.65 -4.56
N VAL A 241 -15.74 -1.60 -4.59
CA VAL A 241 -16.49 -0.35 -4.42
C VAL A 241 -17.43 -0.49 -3.24
N GLN A 242 -17.33 0.42 -2.28
CA GLN A 242 -18.33 0.58 -1.24
C GLN A 242 -19.36 1.61 -1.72
N VAL A 243 -20.61 1.18 -1.85
CA VAL A 243 -21.70 2.03 -2.34
C VAL A 243 -22.80 2.09 -1.29
N THR A 244 -23.25 3.31 -0.99
CA THR A 244 -24.43 3.54 -0.17
C THR A 244 -25.57 4.04 -1.05
N PHE A 245 -26.70 3.35 -0.98
CA PHE A 245 -27.95 3.73 -1.63
C PHE A 245 -28.91 4.29 -0.58
N ALA A 246 -29.70 5.30 -0.94
CA ALA A 246 -30.86 5.69 -0.15
C ALA A 246 -31.90 4.56 -0.17
N ILE A 247 -32.79 4.53 0.83
CA ILE A 247 -34.00 3.70 0.83
C ILE A 247 -35.24 4.59 0.72
N GLN A 248 -36.31 4.05 0.13
CA GLN A 248 -37.61 4.70 -0.02
C GLN A 248 -38.73 3.86 0.62
#